data_AF-A0A166Z471-F1
#
_entry.id   AF-A0A166Z471-F1
#
_cell.length_a   1.000
_cell.length_b   1.000
_cell.length_c   1.000
_cell.angle_alpha   90.00
_cell.angle_beta   90.00
_cell.angle_gamma   90.00
#
_symmetry.space_group_name_H-M   'P 1'
#
loop_
_entity.id
_entity.type
_entity.pdbx_description
1 polymer ?
#
loop_
_entity_poly.entity_id
_entity_poly.type
_entity_poly.pdbx_seq_one_letter_code
_entity_poly.pdbx_strand_id
1 'polypeptide(L)'
;MANVDWSLKHDKVAADNGKWGFVIFRTAYGGDSDEKFARLLEALNTKSKESLEKYERMDLDPLMEFLVVQDRKKLESATTYEVREQFAQWAVDRGVVLHNPLDRLAGGYGTPMGGGNMRYEFCLLADWRSINSTMATPRPGSYNSYMVPFVGVVQMGYMSEEQELGLRNDWDEDGNVSCEQVAIEGNTEDNVGWYYLPLADVVGDYDNVYTLEGGMERARPPMIQNREVCPWDDEEPWKGDVAEGHWKGAQYQIDRWARGEKRERTGSWPSALYLFLD
;
A
#
# COMPACT_ATOMS: atom_id res chain seq x y z
N MET A 1 14.83 -7.31 18.02
CA MET A 1 13.46 -7.85 18.09
C MET A 1 12.89 -7.73 16.69
N ALA A 2 12.39 -8.80 16.08
CA ALA A 2 11.92 -8.73 14.69
C ALA A 2 10.59 -7.97 14.62
N ASN A 3 10.47 -7.07 13.66
CA ASN A 3 9.30 -6.23 13.43
C ASN A 3 8.20 -7.00 12.66
N VAL A 4 7.91 -8.24 13.08
CA VAL A 4 6.74 -9.03 12.66
C VAL A 4 5.93 -9.50 13.87
N ASP A 5 6.55 -9.55 15.06
CA ASP A 5 5.92 -10.05 16.28
C ASP A 5 4.75 -9.18 16.75
N TRP A 6 4.71 -7.90 16.39
CA TRP A 6 3.60 -7.04 16.75
C TRP A 6 2.36 -7.44 15.97
N SER A 7 2.47 -7.60 14.65
CA SER A 7 1.37 -8.05 13.81
C SER A 7 0.83 -9.42 14.18
N LEU A 8 1.72 -10.36 14.57
CA LEU A 8 1.33 -11.73 14.90
C LEU A 8 0.57 -11.87 16.24
N LYS A 9 0.62 -10.86 17.12
CA LYS A 9 -0.06 -10.87 18.43
C LYS A 9 -1.52 -10.45 18.39
N HIS A 10 -2.04 -10.00 17.25
CA HIS A 10 -3.38 -9.43 17.15
C HIS A 10 -4.43 -10.42 16.67
N ASP A 11 -5.65 -10.33 17.21
CA ASP A 11 -6.75 -11.28 17.00
C ASP A 11 -7.15 -11.52 15.53
N LYS A 12 -6.85 -10.57 14.63
CA LYS A 12 -7.08 -10.71 13.18
C LYS A 12 -6.24 -11.84 12.54
N VAL A 13 -5.17 -12.28 13.20
CA VAL A 13 -4.32 -13.42 12.80
C VAL A 13 -5.07 -14.76 12.92
N ALA A 14 -6.10 -14.84 13.77
CA ALA A 14 -6.91 -16.05 13.92
C ALA A 14 -7.73 -16.36 12.65
N ALA A 15 -8.01 -15.37 11.79
CA ALA A 15 -8.78 -15.55 10.56
C ALA A 15 -8.02 -16.27 9.43
N ASP A 16 -6.68 -16.21 9.44
CA ASP A 16 -5.81 -16.83 8.41
C ASP A 16 -4.72 -17.72 9.05
N ASN A 17 -5.04 -18.30 10.21
CA ASN A 17 -4.25 -19.32 10.91
C ASN A 17 -2.76 -18.94 11.13
N GLY A 18 -2.47 -17.71 11.57
CA GLY A 18 -1.09 -17.33 11.87
C GLY A 18 -0.30 -16.74 10.70
N LYS A 19 -0.89 -16.66 9.49
CA LYS A 19 -0.14 -16.21 8.31
C LYS A 19 0.23 -14.73 8.37
N TRP A 20 1.42 -14.45 7.83
CA TRP A 20 1.94 -13.10 7.63
C TRP A 20 2.44 -12.94 6.18
N GLY A 21 2.85 -11.73 5.81
CA GLY A 21 3.15 -11.35 4.44
C GLY A 21 2.00 -10.59 3.80
N PHE A 22 2.12 -10.25 2.52
CA PHE A 22 1.20 -9.33 1.84
C PHE A 22 0.39 -9.99 0.73
N VAL A 23 -0.75 -9.36 0.41
CA VAL A 23 -1.47 -9.63 -0.83
C VAL A 23 -0.85 -8.80 -1.95
N ILE A 24 -0.55 -9.43 -3.08
CA ILE A 24 0.08 -8.80 -4.24
C ILE A 24 -0.93 -8.68 -5.36
N PHE A 25 -1.24 -7.44 -5.76
CA PHE A 25 -2.04 -7.14 -6.93
C PHE A 25 -1.13 -6.91 -8.13
N ARG A 26 -1.24 -7.80 -9.14
CA ARG A 26 -0.55 -7.63 -10.41
C ARG A 26 -1.39 -6.76 -11.34
N THR A 27 -0.85 -5.62 -11.75
CA THR A 27 -1.51 -4.70 -12.69
C THR A 27 -0.78 -4.56 -14.02
N ALA A 28 0.48 -4.95 -14.09
CA ALA A 28 1.26 -4.99 -15.33
C ALA A 28 1.07 -6.30 -16.10
N TYR A 29 0.49 -6.20 -17.31
CA TYR A 29 0.27 -7.31 -18.23
C TYR A 29 0.73 -6.97 -19.65
N GLY A 30 1.14 -7.99 -20.41
CA GLY A 30 1.61 -7.86 -21.79
C GLY A 30 3.13 -7.93 -21.93
N GLY A 31 3.63 -8.03 -23.16
CA GLY A 31 5.06 -8.09 -23.47
C GLY A 31 5.80 -9.19 -22.69
N ASP A 32 6.89 -8.82 -22.05
CA ASP A 32 7.75 -9.66 -21.19
C ASP A 32 7.37 -9.59 -19.70
N SER A 33 6.17 -9.10 -19.36
CA SER A 33 5.76 -8.88 -17.97
C SER A 33 5.67 -10.15 -17.12
N ASP A 34 5.35 -11.30 -17.70
CA ASP A 34 5.25 -12.58 -16.94
C ASP A 34 6.62 -12.96 -16.36
N GLU A 35 7.68 -12.87 -17.16
CA GLU A 35 9.05 -13.17 -16.73
C GLU A 35 9.52 -12.16 -15.67
N LYS A 36 9.28 -10.87 -15.91
CA LYS A 36 9.64 -9.81 -14.97
C LYS A 36 8.89 -9.92 -13.65
N PHE A 37 7.61 -10.25 -13.70
CA PHE A 37 6.80 -10.47 -12.50
C PHE A 37 7.28 -11.70 -11.72
N ALA A 38 7.64 -12.79 -12.41
CA ALA A 38 8.24 -13.96 -11.76
C ALA A 38 9.55 -13.60 -11.03
N ARG A 39 10.41 -12.78 -11.65
CA ARG A 39 11.64 -12.27 -11.02
C ARG A 39 11.35 -11.39 -9.79
N LEU A 40 10.29 -10.57 -9.83
CA LEU A 40 9.89 -9.77 -8.67
C LEU A 40 9.46 -10.65 -7.50
N LEU A 41 8.66 -11.70 -7.75
CA LEU A 41 8.26 -12.66 -6.73
C LEU A 41 9.45 -13.44 -6.17
N GLU A 42 10.40 -13.82 -7.03
CA GLU A 42 11.64 -14.48 -6.61
C GLU A 42 12.49 -13.56 -5.72
N ALA A 43 12.65 -12.30 -6.11
CA ALA A 43 13.37 -11.30 -5.31
C ALA A 43 12.69 -11.09 -3.94
N LEU A 44 11.36 -10.96 -3.91
CA LEU A 44 10.60 -10.79 -2.68
C LEU A 44 10.76 -11.97 -1.73
N ASN A 45 10.63 -13.21 -2.24
CA ASN A 45 10.82 -14.42 -1.43
C ASN A 45 12.26 -14.56 -0.93
N THR A 46 13.24 -14.32 -1.80
CA THR A 46 14.66 -14.39 -1.45
C THR A 46 14.99 -13.39 -0.34
N LYS A 47 14.57 -12.13 -0.51
CA LYS A 47 14.82 -11.07 0.47
C LYS A 47 14.09 -11.30 1.79
N SER A 48 12.88 -11.86 1.73
CA SER A 48 12.18 -12.26 2.95
C SER A 48 12.95 -13.33 3.72
N LYS A 49 13.47 -14.36 3.04
CA LYS A 49 14.28 -15.41 3.69
C LYS A 49 15.60 -14.88 4.24
N GLU A 50 16.32 -14.06 3.48
CA GLU A 50 17.54 -13.41 3.96
C GLU A 50 17.27 -12.57 5.22
N SER A 51 16.17 -11.80 5.23
CA SER A 51 15.75 -11.04 6.41
C SER A 51 15.35 -11.95 7.59
N LEU A 52 14.63 -13.05 7.36
CA LEU A 52 14.28 -14.01 8.41
C LEU A 52 15.53 -14.65 9.03
N GLU A 53 16.51 -15.02 8.22
CA GLU A 53 17.81 -15.53 8.70
C GLU A 53 18.55 -14.46 9.52
N LYS A 54 18.64 -13.22 8.99
CA LYS A 54 19.28 -12.07 9.67
C LYS A 54 18.68 -11.79 11.04
N TYR A 55 17.36 -11.91 11.19
CA TYR A 55 16.66 -11.68 12.45
C TYR A 55 16.49 -12.92 13.31
N GLU A 56 17.05 -14.07 12.90
CA GLU A 56 16.94 -15.36 13.60
C GLU A 56 15.49 -15.83 13.77
N ARG A 57 14.63 -15.58 12.75
CA ARG A 57 13.19 -15.83 12.76
C ARG A 57 12.69 -16.82 11.70
N MET A 58 13.52 -17.81 11.38
CA MET A 58 13.12 -18.87 10.43
C MET A 58 11.91 -19.71 10.91
N ASP A 59 11.52 -19.60 12.18
CA ASP A 59 10.24 -20.13 12.69
C ASP A 59 9.02 -19.54 11.97
N LEU A 60 9.15 -18.34 11.38
CA LEU A 60 8.08 -17.66 10.66
C LEU A 60 8.02 -18.02 9.18
N ASP A 61 9.06 -18.62 8.58
CA ASP A 61 9.09 -18.98 7.15
C ASP A 61 7.87 -19.85 6.73
N PRO A 62 7.45 -20.88 7.51
CA PRO A 62 6.28 -21.69 7.16
C PRO A 62 4.94 -20.93 7.20
N LEU A 63 4.90 -19.78 7.86
CA LEU A 63 3.70 -18.94 8.01
C LEU A 63 3.68 -17.78 7.00
N MET A 64 4.77 -17.59 6.25
CA MET A 64 4.87 -16.53 5.26
C MET A 64 4.07 -16.87 4.02
N GLU A 65 3.17 -15.98 3.60
CA GLU A 65 2.39 -16.16 2.38
C GLU A 65 2.24 -14.86 1.60
N PHE A 66 2.78 -14.85 0.39
CA PHE A 66 2.50 -13.82 -0.61
C PHE A 66 1.36 -14.28 -1.52
N LEU A 67 0.14 -13.84 -1.22
CA LEU A 67 -1.02 -14.19 -2.02
C LEU A 67 -1.08 -13.31 -3.25
N VAL A 68 -0.97 -13.90 -4.44
CA VAL A 68 -1.05 -13.15 -5.70
C VAL A 68 -2.47 -13.13 -6.25
N VAL A 69 -3.01 -11.93 -6.46
CA VAL A 69 -4.29 -11.71 -7.15
C VAL A 69 -4.00 -11.38 -8.62
N GLN A 70 -4.47 -12.27 -9.50
CA GLN A 70 -4.36 -12.12 -10.96
C GLN A 70 -5.75 -12.19 -11.59
N ASP A 71 -6.22 -11.06 -12.10
CA ASP A 71 -7.44 -10.97 -12.92
C ASP A 71 -7.17 -9.89 -13.97
N ARG A 72 -6.50 -10.28 -15.08
CA ARG A 72 -6.10 -9.34 -16.13
C ARG A 72 -7.25 -8.45 -16.60
N LYS A 73 -8.47 -9.00 -16.72
CA LYS A 73 -9.63 -8.23 -17.20
C LYS A 73 -9.99 -7.06 -16.28
N LYS A 74 -9.74 -7.20 -14.98
CA LYS A 74 -10.04 -6.16 -13.98
C LYS A 74 -8.82 -5.32 -13.64
N LEU A 75 -7.66 -5.95 -13.57
CA LEU A 75 -6.43 -5.40 -13.00
C LEU A 75 -5.44 -4.86 -14.03
N GLU A 76 -5.60 -5.16 -15.33
CA GLU A 76 -4.76 -4.54 -16.35
C GLU A 76 -4.93 -3.03 -16.29
N SER A 77 -3.86 -2.38 -15.84
CA SER A 77 -3.81 -0.94 -15.57
C SER A 77 -4.87 -0.43 -14.62
N ALA A 78 -5.17 -1.23 -13.60
CA ALA A 78 -5.95 -0.76 -12.49
C ALA A 78 -5.23 0.36 -11.74
N THR A 79 -5.99 1.35 -11.32
CA THR A 79 -5.49 2.43 -10.46
C THR A 79 -5.26 1.93 -9.03
N THR A 80 -4.49 2.66 -8.23
CA THR A 80 -4.32 2.35 -6.82
C THR A 80 -5.65 2.41 -6.07
N TYR A 81 -6.56 3.29 -6.47
CA TYR A 81 -7.94 3.33 -5.96
C TYR A 81 -8.72 2.03 -6.25
N GLU A 82 -8.71 1.53 -7.50
CA GLU A 82 -9.37 0.26 -7.85
C GLU A 82 -8.74 -0.94 -7.12
N VAL A 83 -7.42 -0.91 -6.92
CA VAL A 83 -6.70 -1.92 -6.13
C VAL A 83 -7.12 -1.87 -4.66
N ARG A 84 -7.26 -0.69 -4.05
CA ARG A 84 -7.78 -0.53 -2.68
C ARG A 84 -9.18 -1.10 -2.55
N GLU A 85 -10.09 -0.83 -3.49
CA GLU A 85 -11.46 -1.36 -3.43
C GLU A 85 -11.48 -2.89 -3.49
N GLN A 86 -10.67 -3.49 -4.36
CA GLN A 86 -10.56 -4.95 -4.46
C GLN A 86 -9.89 -5.57 -3.22
N PHE A 87 -8.88 -4.91 -2.67
CA PHE A 87 -8.20 -5.35 -1.46
C PHE A 87 -9.11 -5.27 -0.23
N ALA A 88 -9.88 -4.18 -0.08
CA ALA A 88 -10.87 -4.03 0.96
C ALA A 88 -11.93 -5.15 0.89
N GLN A 89 -12.40 -5.49 -0.31
CA GLN A 89 -13.32 -6.61 -0.49
C GLN A 89 -12.68 -7.95 -0.12
N TRP A 90 -11.43 -8.18 -0.53
CA TRP A 90 -10.67 -9.38 -0.15
C TRP A 90 -10.53 -9.55 1.38
N ALA A 91 -10.31 -8.45 2.10
CA ALA A 91 -10.22 -8.44 3.56
C ALA A 91 -11.59 -8.75 4.20
N VAL A 92 -12.66 -8.13 3.72
CA VAL A 92 -14.05 -8.38 4.17
C VAL A 92 -14.45 -9.84 3.98
N ASP A 93 -14.12 -10.43 2.83
CA ASP A 93 -14.41 -11.84 2.52
C ASP A 93 -13.71 -12.81 3.49
N ARG A 94 -12.68 -12.34 4.22
CA ARG A 94 -11.97 -13.07 5.28
C ARG A 94 -12.42 -12.69 6.69
N GLY A 95 -13.53 -11.97 6.82
CA GLY A 95 -14.10 -11.57 8.09
C GLY A 95 -13.43 -10.37 8.75
N VAL A 96 -12.58 -9.63 8.02
CA VAL A 96 -12.05 -8.36 8.52
C VAL A 96 -13.16 -7.32 8.52
N VAL A 97 -13.45 -6.77 9.69
CA VAL A 97 -14.34 -5.61 9.81
C VAL A 97 -13.55 -4.38 9.41
N LEU A 98 -13.95 -3.75 8.30
CA LEU A 98 -13.41 -2.46 7.90
C LEU A 98 -13.90 -1.39 8.88
N HIS A 99 -12.99 -0.67 9.50
CA HIS A 99 -13.32 0.53 10.27
C HIS A 99 -13.62 1.68 9.31
N ASN A 100 -14.48 2.61 9.72
CA ASN A 100 -14.66 3.83 8.94
C ASN A 100 -13.31 4.58 8.98
N PRO A 101 -12.75 5.02 7.84
CA PRO A 101 -11.53 5.82 7.86
C PRO A 101 -11.64 7.05 8.77
N LEU A 102 -12.85 7.63 8.92
CA LEU A 102 -13.15 8.72 9.84
C LEU A 102 -13.13 8.32 11.33
N ASP A 103 -13.21 7.03 11.66
CA ASP A 103 -13.03 6.57 13.05
C ASP A 103 -11.58 6.83 13.53
N ARG A 104 -10.62 7.05 12.62
CA ARG A 104 -9.24 7.45 12.96
C ARG A 104 -9.16 8.81 13.67
N LEU A 105 -10.14 9.70 13.44
CA LEU A 105 -10.23 11.00 14.13
C LEU A 105 -10.45 10.85 15.64
N ALA A 106 -11.03 9.73 16.09
CA ALA A 106 -11.42 9.53 17.47
C ALA A 106 -10.29 9.05 18.39
N GLY A 107 -9.15 8.56 17.87
CA GLY A 107 -8.09 7.96 18.71
C GLY A 107 -6.67 8.40 18.40
N GLY A 108 -6.50 9.58 17.80
CA GLY A 108 -5.22 10.26 17.72
C GLY A 108 -4.30 9.75 16.62
N TYR A 109 -3.59 10.70 16.00
CA TYR A 109 -2.53 10.43 15.03
C TYR A 109 -1.47 9.50 15.63
N GLY A 110 -1.14 8.42 14.93
CA GLY A 110 0.01 7.58 15.23
C GLY A 110 -0.28 6.26 15.97
N THR A 111 -1.52 5.99 16.39
CA THR A 111 -1.89 4.67 16.93
C THR A 111 -2.74 3.91 15.91
N PRO A 112 -2.39 2.66 15.52
CA PRO A 112 -3.33 1.80 14.82
C PRO A 112 -4.49 1.51 15.79
N MET A 113 -5.53 2.35 15.76
CA MET A 113 -6.77 2.10 16.51
C MET A 113 -7.40 0.74 16.17
N GLY A 114 -6.96 0.13 15.06
CA GLY A 114 -7.44 -1.17 14.59
C GLY A 114 -6.58 -2.38 14.94
N GLY A 115 -5.54 -2.27 15.79
CA GLY A 115 -4.74 -3.42 16.27
C GLY A 115 -4.51 -4.47 15.18
N GLY A 116 -4.13 -4.01 13.99
CA GLY A 116 -4.33 -4.75 12.75
C GLY A 116 -3.07 -5.44 12.29
N ASN A 117 -3.18 -6.68 11.81
CA ASN A 117 -2.10 -7.35 11.10
C ASN A 117 -1.87 -6.62 9.76
N MET A 118 -0.62 -6.25 9.46
CA MET A 118 -0.24 -5.46 8.27
C MET A 118 -0.75 -6.06 6.95
N ARG A 119 -0.89 -7.38 6.90
CA ARG A 119 -1.50 -8.15 5.80
C ARG A 119 -2.90 -7.67 5.39
N TYR A 120 -3.65 -7.06 6.30
CA TYR A 120 -5.01 -6.56 6.06
C TYR A 120 -5.09 -5.03 5.97
N GLU A 121 -4.00 -4.32 6.27
CA GLU A 121 -3.95 -2.86 6.22
C GLU A 121 -3.24 -2.36 4.95
N PHE A 122 -2.31 -3.17 4.43
CA PHE A 122 -1.50 -2.86 3.26
C PHE A 122 -1.48 -4.01 2.27
N CYS A 123 -1.46 -3.68 0.97
CA CYS A 123 -1.19 -4.63 -0.10
C CYS A 123 -0.03 -4.15 -0.98
N LEU A 124 0.57 -5.08 -1.71
CA LEU A 124 1.64 -4.77 -2.65
C LEU A 124 1.07 -4.61 -4.05
N LEU A 125 1.58 -3.62 -4.78
CA LEU A 125 1.25 -3.32 -6.16
C LEU A 125 2.42 -3.70 -7.06
N ALA A 126 2.21 -4.70 -7.91
CA ALA A 126 3.15 -5.09 -8.96
C ALA A 126 2.76 -4.45 -10.30
N ASP A 127 3.13 -3.17 -10.42
CA ASP A 127 2.99 -2.37 -11.63
C ASP A 127 4.23 -2.46 -12.53
N TRP A 128 4.24 -1.72 -13.64
CA TRP A 128 5.32 -1.75 -14.61
C TRP A 128 6.66 -1.29 -14.02
N ARG A 129 6.66 -0.27 -13.15
CA ARG A 129 7.88 0.19 -12.48
C ARG A 129 8.45 -0.89 -11.57
N SER A 130 7.61 -1.52 -10.75
CA SER A 130 8.01 -2.57 -9.81
C SER A 130 8.60 -3.77 -10.55
N ILE A 131 7.95 -4.28 -11.60
CA ILE A 131 8.48 -5.43 -12.34
C ILE A 131 9.70 -5.08 -13.20
N ASN A 132 9.85 -3.84 -13.67
CA ASN A 132 11.05 -3.42 -14.39
C ASN A 132 12.24 -3.17 -13.45
N SER A 133 12.00 -2.87 -12.17
CA SER A 133 13.06 -2.62 -11.18
C SER A 133 13.98 -3.83 -11.01
N THR A 134 13.47 -5.06 -11.20
CA THR A 134 14.25 -6.30 -11.11
C THR A 134 15.25 -6.47 -12.25
N MET A 135 15.11 -5.69 -13.32
CA MET A 135 15.95 -5.75 -14.51
C MET A 135 17.00 -4.64 -14.52
N ALA A 136 16.95 -3.71 -13.57
CA ALA A 136 17.84 -2.56 -13.54
C ALA A 136 19.26 -3.02 -13.21
N THR A 137 20.16 -2.94 -14.20
CA THR A 137 21.60 -3.04 -13.97
C THR A 137 22.10 -1.71 -13.40
N PRO A 138 23.00 -1.72 -12.38
CA PRO A 138 23.59 -0.49 -11.87
C PRO A 138 24.17 0.36 -13.01
N ARG A 139 23.84 1.66 -13.05
CA ARG A 139 24.36 2.56 -14.10
C ARG A 139 25.89 2.61 -14.02
N PRO A 140 26.62 2.45 -15.14
CA PRO A 140 28.07 2.60 -15.13
C PRO A 140 28.44 4.02 -14.68
N GLY A 141 29.21 4.13 -13.60
CA GLY A 141 29.62 5.40 -13.01
C GLY A 141 28.76 5.90 -11.85
N SER A 142 27.66 5.23 -11.49
CA SER A 142 26.96 5.50 -10.23
C SER A 142 27.68 4.80 -9.07
N TYR A 143 27.88 5.51 -7.96
CA TYR A 143 28.42 4.94 -6.71
C TYR A 143 27.45 3.95 -6.04
N ASN A 144 26.23 3.83 -6.57
CA ASN A 144 25.19 2.99 -6.01
C ASN A 144 25.23 1.59 -6.64
N SER A 145 26.11 0.75 -6.11
CA SER A 145 26.29 -0.66 -6.48
C SER A 145 25.10 -1.57 -6.14
N TYR A 146 24.03 -1.03 -5.56
CA TYR A 146 22.90 -1.80 -5.03
C TYR A 146 21.57 -1.20 -5.47
N MET A 147 21.27 -1.23 -6.78
CA MET A 147 19.88 -1.04 -7.19
C MET A 147 19.08 -2.24 -6.67
N VAL A 148 18.38 -2.04 -5.55
CA VAL A 148 17.47 -3.03 -4.98
C VAL A 148 16.14 -2.94 -5.73
N PRO A 149 15.53 -4.07 -6.15
CA PRO A 149 14.18 -4.05 -6.69
C PRO A 149 13.22 -3.39 -5.70
N PHE A 150 12.15 -2.77 -6.18
CA PHE A 150 11.16 -2.14 -5.34
C PHE A 150 9.74 -2.53 -5.77
N VAL A 151 8.79 -2.33 -4.88
CA VAL A 151 7.38 -2.68 -5.07
C VAL A 151 6.49 -1.56 -4.53
N GLY A 152 5.35 -1.31 -5.17
CA GLY A 152 4.37 -0.37 -4.63
C GLY A 152 3.72 -0.92 -3.36
N VAL A 153 3.51 -0.09 -2.35
CA VAL A 153 2.78 -0.41 -1.13
C VAL A 153 1.54 0.48 -1.07
N VAL A 154 0.36 -0.12 -1.05
CA VAL A 154 -0.92 0.57 -1.08
C VAL A 154 -1.63 0.40 0.26
N GLN A 155 -1.98 1.52 0.88
CA GLN A 155 -2.75 1.54 2.13
C GLN A 155 -4.24 1.35 1.85
N MET A 156 -4.88 0.40 2.54
CA MET A 156 -6.30 0.11 2.39
C MET A 156 -7.18 1.26 2.90
N GLY A 157 -6.91 1.72 4.12
CA GLY A 157 -7.72 2.73 4.82
C GLY A 157 -7.31 4.18 4.53
N TYR A 158 -6.59 4.43 3.43
CA TYR A 158 -6.22 5.80 3.06
C TYR A 158 -7.45 6.63 2.70
N MET A 159 -7.48 7.84 3.24
CA MET A 159 -8.41 8.91 2.91
C MET A 159 -7.56 10.17 2.72
N SER A 160 -7.86 10.94 1.68
CA SER A 160 -7.17 12.20 1.42
C SER A 160 -7.61 13.28 2.42
N GLU A 161 -6.78 14.30 2.63
CA GLU A 161 -7.12 15.42 3.51
C GLU A 161 -8.41 16.11 3.04
N GLU A 162 -8.55 16.29 1.73
CA GLU A 162 -9.76 16.88 1.15
C GLU A 162 -11.00 15.99 1.36
N GLN A 163 -10.85 14.66 1.37
CA GLN A 163 -11.95 13.75 1.72
C GLN A 163 -12.26 13.76 3.23
N GLU A 164 -11.25 13.92 4.07
CA GLU A 164 -11.37 13.91 5.52
C GLU A 164 -11.96 15.23 6.06
N LEU A 165 -11.50 16.36 5.55
CA LEU A 165 -11.84 17.70 6.04
C LEU A 165 -12.81 18.46 5.12
N GLY A 166 -13.08 17.94 3.91
CA GLY A 166 -13.91 18.60 2.90
C GLY A 166 -13.24 19.81 2.25
N LEU A 167 -11.99 20.09 2.59
CA LEU A 167 -11.18 21.20 2.10
C LEU A 167 -9.73 20.73 2.04
N ARG A 168 -9.02 21.14 0.99
CA ARG A 168 -7.58 21.01 0.91
C ARG A 168 -6.95 22.23 1.57
N ASN A 169 -6.15 22.07 2.62
CA ASN A 169 -5.39 23.18 3.20
C ASN A 169 -3.99 23.22 2.59
N ASP A 170 -3.92 23.55 1.31
CA ASP A 170 -2.67 23.69 0.57
C ASP A 170 -1.95 25.02 0.85
N TRP A 171 -2.51 25.87 1.71
CA TRP A 171 -1.96 27.18 2.04
C TRP A 171 -0.77 27.06 3.02
N ASP A 172 0.39 27.59 2.63
CA ASP A 172 1.47 27.84 3.59
C ASP A 172 1.10 28.92 4.61
N GLU A 173 1.97 29.14 5.60
CA GLU A 173 1.82 30.18 6.63
C GLU A 173 1.66 31.60 6.04
N ASP A 174 2.05 31.79 4.78
CA ASP A 174 1.98 33.06 4.04
C ASP A 174 0.72 33.18 3.16
N GLY A 175 -0.14 32.15 3.12
CA GLY A 175 -1.34 32.15 2.29
C GLY A 175 -1.06 31.96 0.81
N ASN A 176 0.01 31.24 0.44
CA ASN A 176 0.23 30.72 -0.91
C ASN A 176 -0.07 29.23 -0.97
N VAL A 177 -0.51 28.74 -2.14
CA VAL A 177 -0.59 27.29 -2.41
C VAL A 177 0.83 26.72 -2.39
N SER A 178 1.15 25.99 -1.33
CA SER A 178 2.48 25.50 -0.98
C SER A 178 2.94 24.30 -1.81
N CYS A 179 2.02 23.55 -2.42
CA CYS A 179 2.37 22.35 -3.19
C CYS A 179 1.32 21.97 -4.26
N GLU A 180 1.48 22.46 -5.49
CA GLU A 180 0.83 21.88 -6.67
C GLU A 180 1.70 20.74 -7.24
N GLN A 181 1.64 19.57 -6.60
CA GLN A 181 2.32 18.38 -7.11
C GLN A 181 1.69 17.90 -8.42
N VAL A 182 2.48 17.24 -9.28
CA VAL A 182 1.94 16.56 -10.48
C VAL A 182 0.92 15.52 -10.05
N ALA A 183 -0.34 15.66 -10.50
CA ALA A 183 -1.42 14.76 -10.11
C ALA A 183 -1.07 13.29 -10.40
N ILE A 184 -1.29 12.43 -9.39
CA ILE A 184 -1.19 10.98 -9.50
C ILE A 184 -2.60 10.45 -9.33
N GLU A 185 -3.16 9.88 -10.40
CA GLU A 185 -4.55 9.42 -10.42
C GLU A 185 -5.57 10.51 -10.00
N GLY A 186 -5.22 11.77 -10.23
CA GLY A 186 -6.01 12.96 -9.87
C GLY A 186 -5.75 13.53 -8.48
N ASN A 187 -4.95 12.85 -7.66
CA ASN A 187 -4.58 13.33 -6.34
C ASN A 187 -3.30 14.18 -6.40
N THR A 188 -3.39 15.41 -5.90
CA THR A 188 -2.30 16.39 -5.86
C THR A 188 -1.73 16.60 -4.45
N GLU A 189 -2.30 15.96 -3.42
CA GLU A 189 -1.78 15.97 -2.06
C GLU A 189 -0.45 15.23 -1.97
N ASP A 190 0.48 15.69 -1.12
CA ASP A 190 1.80 15.07 -0.96
C ASP A 190 1.71 13.58 -0.60
N ASN A 191 0.71 13.23 0.22
CA ASN A 191 0.39 11.86 0.56
C ASN A 191 -0.77 11.36 -0.31
N VAL A 192 -0.49 10.47 -1.25
CA VAL A 192 -1.50 9.84 -2.11
C VAL A 192 -1.96 8.45 -1.61
N GLY A 193 -1.52 8.06 -0.41
CA GLY A 193 -1.89 6.79 0.24
C GLY A 193 -1.18 5.54 -0.28
N TRP A 194 -0.09 5.72 -1.02
CA TRP A 194 0.77 4.66 -1.49
C TRP A 194 2.16 5.21 -1.84
N TYR A 195 3.17 4.36 -1.85
CA TYR A 195 4.57 4.71 -2.13
C TYR A 195 5.34 3.49 -2.66
N TYR A 196 6.59 3.66 -3.11
CA TYR A 196 7.46 2.52 -3.46
C TYR A 196 8.38 2.14 -2.30
N LEU A 197 8.39 0.86 -1.97
CA LEU A 197 9.26 0.26 -0.97
C LEU A 197 10.36 -0.59 -1.65
N PRO A 198 11.65 -0.35 -1.40
CA PRO A 198 12.72 -1.22 -1.85
C PRO A 198 12.69 -2.53 -1.07
N LEU A 199 12.99 -3.62 -1.76
CA LEU A 199 13.07 -4.96 -1.20
C LEU A 199 14.44 -5.17 -0.53
N ALA A 200 14.78 -4.32 0.43
CA ALA A 200 16.04 -4.37 1.17
C ALA A 200 15.91 -5.23 2.43
N ASP A 201 14.85 -5.01 3.23
CA ASP A 201 14.65 -5.71 4.50
C ASP A 201 13.17 -6.01 4.80
N VAL A 202 12.59 -6.99 4.10
CA VAL A 202 11.14 -7.25 4.13
C VAL A 202 10.59 -7.51 5.54
N VAL A 203 11.32 -8.27 6.37
CA VAL A 203 10.90 -8.59 7.75
C VAL A 203 11.10 -7.39 8.67
N GLY A 204 12.19 -6.63 8.47
CA GLY A 204 12.47 -5.43 9.23
C GLY A 204 11.45 -4.31 8.98
N ASP A 205 10.98 -4.23 7.74
CA ASP A 205 10.04 -3.21 7.28
C ASP A 205 8.57 -3.59 7.53
N TYR A 206 8.24 -4.87 7.74
CA TYR A 206 6.86 -5.36 7.81
C TYR A 206 5.97 -4.61 8.82
N ASP A 207 6.30 -4.59 10.12
CA ASP A 207 5.53 -3.82 11.12
C ASP A 207 5.81 -2.30 11.02
N ASN A 208 6.85 -1.89 10.29
CA ASN A 208 7.25 -0.49 10.13
C ASN A 208 6.59 0.21 8.94
N VAL A 209 5.85 -0.49 8.09
CA VAL A 209 5.04 0.11 7.01
C VAL A 209 4.14 1.23 7.55
N TYR A 210 3.72 1.16 8.83
CA TYR A 210 2.95 2.21 9.51
C TYR A 210 3.79 3.38 10.06
N THR A 211 5.01 3.15 10.55
CA THR A 211 5.88 4.26 11.00
C THR A 211 6.39 5.09 9.82
N LEU A 212 6.52 4.46 8.66
CA LEU A 212 6.73 5.12 7.37
C LEU A 212 5.51 5.95 6.91
N GLU A 213 4.37 5.78 7.57
CA GLU A 213 3.15 6.59 7.44
C GLU A 213 3.19 7.85 8.33
N GLY A 214 3.87 7.83 9.48
CA GLY A 214 3.78 8.89 10.50
C GLY A 214 4.90 9.92 10.51
N GLY A 215 6.06 9.61 9.94
CA GLY A 215 7.21 10.51 9.87
C GLY A 215 7.13 11.49 8.68
N MET A 216 7.94 12.55 8.71
CA MET A 216 8.18 13.51 7.62
C MET A 216 8.70 12.88 6.29
N GLU A 217 8.54 11.58 6.12
CA GLU A 217 9.20 10.76 5.10
C GLU A 217 8.17 10.09 4.17
N ARG A 218 6.92 10.57 4.08
CA ARG A 218 5.98 10.14 3.03
C ARG A 218 6.48 10.61 1.66
N ALA A 219 7.24 9.73 1.05
CA ALA A 219 7.70 9.75 -0.31
C ALA A 219 6.52 9.61 -1.27
N ARG A 220 5.97 10.72 -1.76
CA ARG A 220 5.10 10.72 -2.94
C ARG A 220 5.79 9.89 -4.04
N PRO A 221 5.15 8.89 -4.67
CA PRO A 221 5.72 8.28 -5.87
C PRO A 221 6.12 9.38 -6.86
N PRO A 222 7.36 9.40 -7.36
CA PRO A 222 8.26 8.27 -7.55
C PRO A 222 9.29 8.00 -6.43
N MET A 223 9.19 8.64 -5.27
CA MET A 223 10.19 8.50 -4.22
C MET A 223 10.18 7.08 -3.61
N ILE A 224 11.36 6.45 -3.57
CA ILE A 224 11.57 5.08 -3.08
C ILE A 224 12.10 5.18 -1.64
N GLN A 225 11.35 4.68 -0.66
CA GLN A 225 11.70 4.86 0.75
C GLN A 225 12.88 3.97 1.18
N ASN A 226 13.95 4.60 1.65
CA ASN A 226 15.18 4.03 2.22
C ASN A 226 16.25 3.56 1.21
N ARG A 227 17.12 4.52 0.87
CA ARG A 227 18.36 4.35 0.11
C ARG A 227 19.56 4.54 1.06
N GLU A 228 19.47 3.99 2.28
CA GLU A 228 20.35 4.25 3.45
C GLU A 228 20.96 5.67 3.48
N VAL A 229 20.27 6.61 4.16
CA VAL A 229 20.79 7.91 4.64
C VAL A 229 20.75 9.13 3.66
N CYS A 230 20.28 8.99 2.41
CA CYS A 230 20.20 10.07 1.39
C CYS A 230 21.57 10.66 0.99
N PRO A 231 21.92 10.67 -0.30
CA PRO A 231 22.62 11.87 -0.76
C PRO A 231 22.28 12.24 -2.21
N TRP A 232 21.13 12.87 -2.40
CA TRP A 232 20.87 13.85 -3.46
C TRP A 232 20.87 13.33 -4.91
N ASP A 233 19.64 13.04 -5.36
CA ASP A 233 19.09 13.20 -6.71
C ASP A 233 19.62 12.34 -7.85
N ASP A 234 18.83 11.31 -8.16
CA ASP A 234 18.49 10.86 -9.52
C ASP A 234 17.17 10.08 -9.43
N GLU A 235 16.10 10.72 -8.94
CA GLU A 235 14.75 10.13 -9.02
C GLU A 235 14.22 10.27 -10.45
N GLU A 236 13.71 9.20 -11.05
CA GLU A 236 12.97 9.35 -12.30
C GLU A 236 11.62 9.99 -11.98
N PRO A 237 11.36 11.22 -12.47
CA PRO A 237 10.11 11.93 -12.18
C PRO A 237 8.93 11.07 -12.59
N TRP A 238 7.79 11.25 -11.91
CA TRP A 238 6.52 10.69 -12.37
C TRP A 238 6.27 11.16 -13.80
N LYS A 239 6.20 10.24 -14.76
CA LYS A 239 6.06 10.57 -16.19
C LYS A 239 4.60 10.84 -16.58
N GLY A 240 3.70 10.83 -15.58
CA GLY A 240 2.25 10.96 -15.73
C GLY A 240 1.57 9.60 -15.82
N ASP A 241 0.33 9.53 -15.35
CA ASP A 241 -0.46 8.30 -15.20
C ASP A 241 -0.39 7.40 -16.44
N VAL A 242 -0.60 7.95 -17.63
CA VAL A 242 -0.56 7.18 -18.89
C VAL A 242 0.81 6.56 -19.15
N ALA A 243 1.89 7.32 -18.91
CA ALA A 243 3.26 6.84 -19.13
C ALA A 243 3.67 5.79 -18.09
N GLU A 244 3.07 5.84 -16.90
CA GLU A 244 3.27 4.85 -15.84
C GLU A 244 2.33 3.63 -15.96
N GLY A 245 1.48 3.61 -16.99
CA GLY A 245 0.56 2.51 -17.25
C GLY A 245 -0.78 2.62 -16.52
N HIS A 246 -1.14 3.77 -15.98
CA HIS A 246 -2.43 4.09 -15.36
C HIS A 246 -3.33 4.82 -16.39
N TRP A 247 -3.76 4.13 -17.46
CA TRP A 247 -4.52 4.76 -18.55
C TRP A 247 -6.03 4.85 -18.32
N LYS A 248 -6.56 4.24 -17.26
CA LYS A 248 -7.99 4.37 -16.90
C LYS A 248 -8.37 5.78 -16.42
N GLY A 249 -7.36 6.64 -16.20
CA GLY A 249 -7.53 8.03 -15.80
C GLY A 249 -7.84 8.18 -14.32
N ALA A 250 -7.60 9.39 -13.82
CA ALA A 250 -7.91 9.82 -12.47
C ALA A 250 -9.38 9.56 -12.11
N GLN A 251 -9.63 8.61 -11.22
CA GLN A 251 -10.91 8.45 -10.53
C GLN A 251 -10.78 8.82 -9.06
N TYR A 252 -9.95 9.83 -8.77
CA TYR A 252 -10.16 10.68 -7.61
C TYR A 252 -11.47 11.45 -7.78
N GLN A 253 -12.58 10.75 -7.52
CA GLN A 253 -13.93 11.31 -7.52
C GLN A 253 -14.32 11.59 -6.07
N ILE A 254 -13.96 12.79 -5.59
CA ILE A 254 -14.47 13.35 -4.32
C ILE A 254 -16.00 13.17 -4.24
N ASP A 255 -16.68 13.41 -5.38
CA ASP A 255 -18.13 13.35 -5.51
C ASP A 255 -18.75 11.97 -5.31
N ARG A 256 -18.01 10.86 -5.44
CA ARG A 256 -18.60 9.51 -5.30
C ARG A 256 -18.91 9.19 -3.84
N TRP A 257 -18.06 9.68 -2.93
CA TRP A 257 -18.25 9.54 -1.49
C TRP A 257 -19.07 10.71 -0.91
N ALA A 258 -18.87 11.94 -1.40
CA ALA A 258 -19.64 13.11 -0.98
C ALA A 258 -21.13 13.05 -1.37
N ARG A 259 -21.50 12.33 -2.43
CA ARG A 259 -22.91 12.15 -2.84
C ARG A 259 -23.73 11.24 -1.93
N GLY A 260 -23.12 10.61 -0.92
CA GLY A 260 -23.86 9.71 -0.03
C GLY A 260 -24.53 8.56 -0.80
N GLU A 261 -23.98 8.16 -1.95
CA GLU A 261 -24.36 6.96 -2.68
C GLU A 261 -23.93 5.75 -1.82
N LYS A 262 -24.75 5.49 -0.79
CA LYS A 262 -24.78 4.22 -0.08
C LYS A 262 -24.79 3.16 -1.16
N ARG A 263 -23.80 2.25 -1.15
CA ARG A 263 -23.95 0.93 -1.78
C ARG A 263 -25.36 0.47 -1.47
N GLU A 264 -26.19 0.30 -2.50
CA GLU A 264 -27.49 -0.33 -2.33
C GLU A 264 -27.22 -1.66 -1.63
N ARG A 265 -27.66 -1.76 -0.37
CA ARG A 265 -27.61 -2.99 0.43
C ARG A 265 -28.54 -4.00 -0.24
N THR A 266 -28.06 -4.68 -1.27
CA THR A 266 -28.65 -5.94 -1.74
C THR A 266 -28.12 -7.06 -0.86
N GLY A 267 -28.65 -7.12 0.35
CA GLY A 267 -28.25 -8.08 1.36
C GLY A 267 -28.86 -7.73 2.70
N SER A 268 -30.12 -8.06 2.88
CA SER A 268 -30.78 -8.08 4.18
C SER A 268 -29.95 -8.92 5.15
N TRP A 269 -29.47 -8.31 6.23
CA TRP A 269 -29.07 -9.02 7.43
C TRP A 269 -30.03 -8.64 8.56
N PRO A 270 -30.38 -9.59 9.45
CA PRO A 270 -31.47 -9.42 10.39
C PRO A 270 -31.08 -8.38 11.43
N SER A 271 -31.94 -7.37 11.58
CA SER A 271 -31.87 -6.42 12.68
C SER A 271 -31.95 -7.19 14.00
N ALA A 272 -30.85 -7.24 14.74
CA ALA A 272 -30.90 -7.56 16.17
C ALA A 272 -31.60 -6.37 16.87
N LEU A 273 -32.92 -6.47 16.98
CA LEU A 273 -33.69 -5.64 17.90
C LEU A 273 -33.23 -5.99 19.31
N TYR A 274 -32.51 -5.06 19.94
CA TYR A 274 -32.47 -4.97 21.39
C TYR A 274 -33.90 -4.64 21.86
N LEU A 275 -34.62 -5.67 22.32
CA LEU A 275 -35.80 -5.50 23.14
C LEU A 275 -35.32 -5.11 24.53
N PHE A 276 -35.49 -3.83 24.86
CA PHE A 276 -35.74 -3.43 26.25
C PHE A 276 -37.09 -4.00 26.66
N LEU A 277 -37.11 -4.86 27.67
CA LEU A 277 -38.29 -5.12 28.49
C LEU A 277 -37.85 -5.35 29.95
N ASP A 278 -38.34 -4.43 30.78
CA ASP A 278 -38.58 -4.42 32.24
C ASP A 278 -37.47 -4.80 33.22
#